data_AF-A0A256GG35-F1
#
_entry.id   AF-A0A256GG35-F1
#
_cell.length_a   1.000
_cell.length_b   1.000
_cell.length_c   1.000
_cell.angle_alpha   90.00
_cell.angle_beta   90.00
_cell.angle_gamma   90.00
#
_symmetry.space_group_name_H-M   'P 1'
#
loop_
_entity.id
_entity.type
_entity.pdbx_description
1 polymer ?
#
loop_
_entity_poly.entity_id
_entity_poly.type
_entity_poly.pdbx_seq_one_letter_code
_entity_poly.pdbx_strand_id
1 'polypeptide(L)'
;MADPPDGLVIDTTGADHLHGGEDVMLSTIVQRFAASGVEARAAIADTWGAAHAGARFATRSTLVIPRGETAPHLRRLPIAALRLQPDIVTGLRTLGFDRVGDLLDQPREPLALRFGPEIGRRLDQALGNVGEPIEPFREAEIVEVRRVFAEPIGAAETIARYIAKIVEAL
;
A
#
# COMPACT_ATOMS: atom_id res chain seq x y z
N MET A 1 5.42 -1.61 -2.42
CA MET A 1 5.36 -2.06 -1.01
C MET A 1 4.05 -2.78 -0.73
N ALA A 2 4.05 -3.88 0.03
CA ALA A 2 2.80 -4.48 0.48
C ALA A 2 2.05 -3.56 1.45
N ASP A 3 0.72 -3.51 1.37
CA ASP A 3 -0.15 -2.75 2.27
C ASP A 3 -1.23 -3.68 2.84
N PRO A 4 -0.89 -4.45 3.90
CA PRO A 4 -1.74 -5.50 4.44
C PRO A 4 -3.16 -5.03 4.81
N PRO A 5 -4.15 -5.93 4.82
CA PRO A 5 -4.03 -7.37 4.56
C PRO A 5 -4.01 -7.74 3.06
N ASP A 6 -4.46 -6.84 2.19
CA ASP A 6 -4.89 -7.15 0.82
C ASP A 6 -4.61 -6.00 -0.17
N GLY A 7 -3.55 -5.23 0.07
CA GLY A 7 -3.19 -4.07 -0.75
C GLY A 7 -1.73 -4.06 -1.21
N LEU A 8 -1.48 -3.26 -2.25
CA LEU A 8 -0.16 -2.94 -2.76
C LEU A 8 -0.08 -1.44 -3.00
N VAL A 9 1.07 -0.85 -2.66
CA VAL A 9 1.43 0.53 -2.96
C VAL A 9 2.43 0.54 -4.10
N ILE A 10 2.12 1.34 -5.12
CA ILE A 10 2.93 1.50 -6.32
C ILE A 10 3.19 2.99 -6.49
N ASP A 11 4.45 3.37 -6.68
CA ASP A 11 4.80 4.70 -7.19
C ASP A 11 4.63 4.69 -8.71
N THR A 12 3.69 5.49 -9.20
CA THR A 12 3.39 5.62 -10.64
C THR A 12 3.91 6.93 -11.23
N THR A 13 4.80 7.64 -10.53
CA THR A 13 5.33 8.93 -10.96
C THR A 13 5.92 8.82 -12.37
N GLY A 14 5.31 9.56 -13.30
CA GLY A 14 5.74 9.58 -14.70
C GLY A 14 5.43 8.32 -15.49
N ALA A 15 4.59 7.39 -15.01
CA ALA A 15 4.17 6.22 -15.79
C ALA A 15 2.84 6.43 -16.54
N ASP A 16 2.00 7.34 -16.03
CA ASP A 16 0.65 7.65 -16.51
C ASP A 16 0.59 8.03 -18.00
N HIS A 17 1.55 8.82 -18.48
CA HIS A 17 1.59 9.27 -19.88
C HIS A 17 1.77 8.12 -20.89
N LEU A 18 2.39 7.01 -20.48
CA LEU A 18 2.53 5.79 -21.31
C LEU A 18 1.20 5.05 -21.48
N HIS A 19 0.22 5.36 -20.62
CA HIS A 19 -1.06 4.69 -20.54
C HIS A 19 -2.24 5.60 -20.89
N GLY A 20 -1.98 6.82 -21.39
CA GLY A 20 -3.04 7.77 -21.74
C GLY A 20 -3.61 8.55 -20.56
N GLY A 21 -2.89 8.62 -19.44
CA GLY A 21 -3.26 9.34 -18.22
C GLY A 21 -3.67 8.43 -17.06
N GLU A 22 -3.79 9.04 -15.87
CA GLU A 22 -4.03 8.33 -14.61
C GLU A 22 -5.35 7.53 -14.62
N ASP A 23 -6.44 8.10 -15.13
CA ASP A 23 -7.74 7.41 -15.20
C ASP A 23 -7.70 6.15 -16.08
N VAL A 24 -7.06 6.24 -17.25
CA VAL A 24 -6.95 5.11 -18.20
C VAL A 24 -6.04 4.03 -17.63
N MET A 25 -4.90 4.43 -17.04
CA MET A 25 -3.98 3.52 -16.36
C MET A 25 -4.70 2.76 -15.23
N LEU A 26 -5.38 3.48 -14.35
CA LEU A 26 -6.03 2.92 -13.17
C LEU A 26 -7.17 1.96 -13.55
N SER A 27 -8.02 2.36 -14.48
CA SER A 27 -9.11 1.51 -14.98
C SER A 27 -8.58 0.26 -15.69
N THR A 28 -7.51 0.38 -16.48
CA THR A 28 -6.86 -0.77 -17.14
C THR A 28 -6.32 -1.77 -16.13
N ILE A 29 -5.67 -1.30 -15.05
CA ILE A 29 -5.16 -2.17 -13.98
C ILE A 29 -6.32 -2.95 -13.34
N VAL A 30 -7.39 -2.26 -12.94
CA VAL A 30 -8.56 -2.90 -12.29
C VAL A 30 -9.24 -3.90 -13.23
N GLN A 31 -9.38 -3.56 -14.52
CA GLN A 31 -9.94 -4.49 -15.52
C GLN A 31 -9.11 -5.75 -15.71
N ARG A 32 -7.77 -5.66 -15.66
CA ARG A 32 -6.87 -6.83 -15.76
C ARG A 32 -6.99 -7.76 -14.55
N PHE A 33 -7.17 -7.21 -13.35
CA PHE A 33 -7.47 -8.02 -12.17
C PHE A 33 -8.82 -8.72 -12.33
N ALA A 34 -9.86 -8.00 -12.76
CA ALA A 34 -11.18 -8.57 -12.98
C ALA A 34 -11.16 -9.70 -14.03
N ALA A 35 -10.39 -9.53 -15.12
CA ALA A 35 -10.19 -10.57 -16.13
C ALA A 35 -9.49 -11.82 -15.59
N SER A 36 -8.73 -11.69 -14.50
CA SER A 36 -8.08 -12.79 -13.78
C SER A 36 -8.94 -13.36 -12.63
N GLY A 37 -10.19 -12.93 -12.51
CA GLY A 37 -11.11 -13.37 -11.46
C GLY A 37 -10.90 -12.72 -10.08
N VAL A 38 -10.16 -11.60 -10.03
CA VAL A 38 -9.89 -10.87 -8.79
C VAL A 38 -10.57 -9.50 -8.85
N GLU A 39 -11.48 -9.22 -7.91
CA GLU A 39 -12.03 -7.87 -7.76
C GLU A 39 -10.99 -6.96 -7.10
N ALA A 40 -10.69 -5.84 -7.75
CA ALA A 40 -9.72 -4.87 -7.26
C ALA A 40 -10.34 -3.49 -7.13
N ARG A 41 -9.85 -2.74 -6.14
CA ARG A 41 -10.13 -1.32 -5.97
C ARG A 41 -8.81 -0.58 -5.94
N ALA A 42 -8.76 0.59 -6.57
CA ALA A 42 -7.53 1.32 -6.72
C ALA A 42 -7.78 2.82 -6.68
N ALA A 43 -6.81 3.56 -6.14
CA ALA A 43 -6.82 5.01 -6.16
C ALA A 43 -5.43 5.57 -6.44
N ILE A 44 -5.39 6.70 -7.12
CA ILE A 44 -4.19 7.51 -7.37
C ILE A 44 -4.35 8.82 -6.62
N ALA A 45 -3.29 9.26 -5.95
CA ALA A 45 -3.23 10.52 -5.22
C ALA A 45 -1.78 10.96 -5.04
N ASP A 46 -1.58 12.21 -4.61
CA ASP A 46 -0.25 12.79 -4.35
C ASP A 46 0.53 12.09 -3.22
N THR A 47 -0.16 11.34 -2.34
CA THR A 47 0.45 10.68 -1.19
C THR A 47 -0.06 9.26 -1.04
N TRP A 48 0.77 8.39 -0.44
CA TRP A 48 0.33 7.03 -0.09
C TRP A 48 -0.85 7.07 0.90
N GLY A 49 -0.85 7.98 1.88
CA GLY A 49 -1.99 8.13 2.80
C GLY A 49 -3.31 8.43 2.10
N ALA A 50 -3.30 9.34 1.14
CA ALA A 50 -4.50 9.68 0.36
C ALA A 50 -4.92 8.54 -0.58
N ALA A 51 -3.97 7.89 -1.26
CA ALA A 51 -4.25 6.76 -2.14
C ALA A 51 -4.85 5.56 -1.36
N HIS A 52 -4.28 5.23 -0.19
CA HIS A 52 -4.81 4.20 0.70
C HIS A 52 -6.25 4.52 1.12
N ALA A 53 -6.48 5.73 1.60
CA ALA A 53 -7.79 6.18 2.05
C ALA A 53 -8.82 6.11 0.91
N GLY A 54 -8.45 6.57 -0.29
CA GLY A 54 -9.28 6.51 -1.49
C GLY A 54 -9.62 5.07 -1.90
N ALA A 55 -8.62 4.20 -2.00
CA ALA A 55 -8.80 2.83 -2.48
C ALA A 55 -9.71 1.99 -1.56
N ARG A 56 -9.60 2.18 -0.23
CA ARG A 56 -10.37 1.39 0.75
C ARG A 56 -11.73 1.99 1.10
N PHE A 57 -11.82 3.31 1.20
CA PHE A 57 -12.99 3.96 1.82
C PHE A 57 -13.82 4.84 0.88
N ALA A 58 -13.38 5.09 -0.37
CA ALA A 58 -14.26 5.74 -1.34
C ALA A 58 -15.46 4.83 -1.69
N THR A 59 -16.47 5.36 -2.38
CA THR A 59 -17.59 4.53 -2.87
C THR A 59 -17.27 3.87 -4.21
N ARG A 60 -16.39 4.49 -5.01
CA ARG A 60 -16.02 3.99 -6.34
C ARG A 60 -14.92 2.91 -6.25
N SER A 61 -14.88 2.01 -7.23
CA SER A 61 -13.80 1.02 -7.37
C SER A 61 -12.50 1.65 -7.86
N THR A 62 -12.60 2.70 -8.67
CA THR A 62 -11.47 3.52 -9.15
C THR A 62 -11.63 4.97 -8.73
N LEU A 63 -10.57 5.59 -8.22
CA LEU A 63 -10.57 7.01 -7.85
C LEU A 63 -9.22 7.66 -8.17
N VAL A 64 -9.22 8.68 -9.01
CA VAL A 64 -8.08 9.61 -9.13
C VAL A 64 -8.41 10.83 -8.28
N ILE A 65 -7.55 11.14 -7.32
CA ILE A 65 -7.60 12.38 -6.54
C ILE A 65 -6.66 13.36 -7.24
N PRO A 66 -7.17 14.43 -7.88
CA PRO A 66 -6.33 15.40 -8.56
C PRO A 66 -5.32 16.05 -7.62
N ARG A 67 -4.22 16.53 -8.20
CA ARG A 67 -3.20 17.25 -7.43
C ARG A 67 -3.81 18.42 -6.68
N GLY A 68 -3.49 18.54 -5.39
CA GLY A 68 -4.02 19.61 -4.52
C GLY A 68 -5.47 19.42 -4.05
N GLU A 69 -6.18 18.38 -4.50
CA GLU A 69 -7.57 18.08 -4.09
C GLU A 69 -7.63 17.04 -2.94
N THR A 70 -6.48 16.70 -2.35
CA THR A 70 -6.37 15.68 -1.29
C THR A 70 -7.24 15.99 -0.07
N ALA A 71 -7.17 17.21 0.46
CA ALA A 71 -7.92 17.57 1.67
C ALA A 71 -9.44 17.47 1.48
N PRO A 72 -10.07 18.08 0.45
CA PRO A 72 -11.50 17.94 0.19
C PRO A 72 -11.99 16.48 0.08
N HIS A 73 -11.18 15.61 -0.53
CA HIS A 73 -11.51 14.19 -0.66
C HIS A 73 -11.42 13.46 0.68
N LEU A 74 -10.32 13.63 1.40
CA LEU A 74 -10.09 12.99 2.69
C LEU A 74 -11.14 13.39 3.73
N ARG A 75 -11.55 14.66 3.79
CA ARG A 75 -12.53 15.17 4.77
C ARG A 75 -13.82 14.36 4.83
N ARG A 76 -14.25 13.78 3.70
CA ARG A 76 -15.49 13.01 3.58
C ARG A 76 -15.34 11.56 4.05
N LEU A 77 -14.12 11.06 4.23
CA LEU A 77 -13.84 9.68 4.60
C LEU A 77 -13.93 9.47 6.11
N PRO A 78 -14.24 8.25 6.58
CA PRO A 78 -14.25 7.93 7.99
C PRO A 78 -12.83 8.00 8.58
N ILE A 79 -12.71 8.27 9.89
CA ILE A 79 -11.40 8.34 10.57
C ILE A 79 -10.54 7.07 10.44
N ALA A 80 -11.18 5.91 10.21
CA ALA A 80 -10.48 4.64 9.96
C ALA A 80 -9.60 4.68 8.69
N ALA A 81 -9.86 5.62 7.77
CA ALA A 81 -9.07 5.81 6.56
C ALA A 81 -7.63 6.31 6.83
N LEU A 82 -7.34 6.79 8.03
CA LEU A 82 -6.02 7.31 8.43
C LEU A 82 -5.03 6.23 8.90
N ARG A 83 -5.39 4.93 8.81
CA ARG A 83 -4.54 3.81 9.28
C ARG A 83 -4.11 3.94 10.74
N LEU A 84 -5.00 4.48 11.57
CA LEU A 84 -4.83 4.57 13.01
C LEU A 84 -5.03 3.21 13.66
N GLN A 85 -4.44 3.01 14.84
CA GLN A 85 -4.70 1.79 15.61
C GLN A 85 -6.19 1.69 15.98
N PRO A 86 -6.76 0.46 16.05
CA PRO A 86 -8.19 0.27 16.29
C PRO A 86 -8.72 0.87 17.60
N ASP A 87 -7.90 0.90 18.64
CA ASP A 87 -8.19 1.50 19.94
C ASP A 87 -8.30 3.04 19.85
N ILE A 88 -7.38 3.69 19.11
CA ILE A 88 -7.45 5.13 18.82
C ILE A 88 -8.73 5.45 18.05
N VAL A 89 -9.07 4.66 17.02
CA VAL A 89 -10.31 4.85 16.25
C VAL A 89 -11.55 4.72 17.15
N THR A 90 -11.56 3.74 18.04
CA THR A 90 -12.67 3.52 18.98
C THR A 90 -12.79 4.68 19.98
N GLY A 91 -11.67 5.15 20.52
CA GLY A 91 -11.62 6.29 21.44
C GLY A 91 -12.10 7.59 20.77
N LEU A 92 -11.70 7.83 19.52
CA LEU A 92 -12.16 8.99 18.74
C LEU A 92 -13.67 8.96 18.47
N ARG A 93 -14.22 7.81 18.07
CA ARG A 93 -15.68 7.65 17.89
C ARG A 93 -16.46 7.87 19.17
N THR A 94 -15.93 7.42 20.31
CA THR A 94 -16.54 7.66 21.63
C THR A 94 -16.66 9.15 21.95
N LEU A 95 -15.79 9.99 21.36
CA LEU A 95 -15.83 11.45 21.48
C LEU A 95 -16.63 12.15 20.38
N GLY A 96 -17.26 11.40 19.49
CA GLY A 96 -18.06 11.94 18.39
C GLY A 96 -17.26 12.31 17.13
N PHE A 97 -16.01 11.85 16.99
CA PHE A 97 -15.27 11.98 15.74
C PHE A 97 -15.55 10.79 14.83
N ASP A 98 -16.22 11.02 13.70
CA ASP A 98 -16.59 9.97 12.75
C ASP A 98 -15.79 10.09 11.44
N ARG A 99 -15.48 11.31 11.03
CA ARG A 99 -14.83 11.63 9.76
C ARG A 99 -13.48 12.30 9.96
N VAL A 100 -12.63 12.15 8.94
CA VAL A 100 -11.34 12.82 8.87
C VAL A 100 -11.50 14.35 8.95
N GLY A 101 -12.57 14.89 8.37
CA GLY A 101 -12.90 16.31 8.45
C GLY A 101 -13.04 16.81 9.88
N ASP A 102 -13.67 16.01 10.75
CA ASP A 102 -13.89 16.37 12.15
C ASP A 102 -12.55 16.58 12.88
N LEU A 103 -11.55 15.72 12.59
CA LEU A 103 -10.20 15.82 13.14
C LEU A 103 -9.38 16.97 12.52
N LEU A 104 -9.59 17.27 11.24
CA LEU A 104 -8.93 18.39 10.56
C LEU A 104 -9.38 19.74 11.11
N ASP A 105 -10.60 19.81 11.65
CA ASP A 105 -11.16 21.02 12.25
C ASP A 105 -10.77 21.20 13.73
N GLN A 106 -10.09 20.21 14.33
CA GLN A 106 -9.62 20.30 15.71
C GLN A 106 -8.20 20.85 15.84
N PRO A 107 -7.89 21.57 16.93
CA PRO A 107 -6.52 21.85 17.33
C PRO A 107 -5.71 20.57 17.54
N ARG A 108 -4.42 20.61 17.16
CA ARG A 108 -3.54 19.43 17.20
C ARG A 108 -3.08 19.08 18.62
N GLU A 109 -2.80 20.07 19.47
CA GLU A 109 -2.24 19.81 20.80
C GLU A 109 -3.15 18.99 21.72
N PRO A 110 -4.47 19.29 21.83
CA PRO A 110 -5.36 18.50 22.69
C PRO A 110 -5.52 17.05 22.24
N LEU A 111 -5.54 16.81 20.93
CA LEU A 111 -5.57 15.46 20.38
C LEU A 111 -4.28 14.71 20.71
N ALA A 112 -3.12 15.36 20.57
CA ALA A 112 -1.83 14.76 20.88
C ALA A 112 -1.66 14.45 22.37
N LEU A 113 -2.15 15.31 23.27
CA LEU A 113 -2.13 15.07 24.71
C LEU A 113 -2.94 13.84 25.12
N ARG A 114 -4.04 13.56 24.42
CA ARG A 114 -4.97 12.48 24.77
C ARG A 114 -4.64 11.16 24.09
N PHE A 115 -4.28 11.19 22.81
CA PHE A 115 -4.11 10.00 21.96
C PHE A 115 -2.68 9.80 21.49
N GLY A 116 -1.76 10.69 21.85
CA GLY A 116 -0.40 10.70 21.35
C GLY A 116 -0.26 11.33 19.96
N PRO A 117 0.97 11.42 19.44
CA PRO A 117 1.29 12.17 18.22
C PRO A 117 0.83 11.49 16.92
N GLU A 118 0.39 10.23 16.98
CA GLU A 118 0.10 9.40 15.80
C GLU A 118 -1.00 9.99 14.92
N ILE A 119 -2.04 10.58 15.51
CA ILE A 119 -3.14 11.21 14.75
C ILE A 119 -2.60 12.35 13.87
N GLY A 120 -1.78 13.22 14.46
CA GLY A 120 -1.16 14.34 13.74
C GLY A 120 -0.27 13.82 12.61
N ARG A 121 0.62 12.87 12.93
CA ARG A 121 1.53 12.25 11.97
C ARG A 121 0.79 11.64 10.78
N ARG A 122 -0.28 10.87 11.01
CA ARG A 122 -1.07 10.25 9.92
C ARG A 122 -1.82 11.26 9.07
N LEU A 123 -2.29 12.34 9.67
CA LEU A 123 -2.92 13.43 8.93
C LEU A 123 -1.90 14.19 8.07
N ASP A 124 -0.72 14.49 8.61
CA ASP A 124 0.34 15.15 7.86
C ASP A 124 0.88 14.29 6.71
N GLN A 125 0.98 12.98 6.90
CA GLN A 125 1.32 12.03 5.83
C GLN A 125 0.25 11.97 4.74
N ALA A 126 -1.03 11.90 5.14
CA ALA A 126 -2.13 11.85 4.18
C ALA A 126 -2.25 13.16 3.39
N LEU A 127 -2.00 14.31 4.01
CA LEU A 127 -2.04 15.63 3.38
C LEU A 127 -0.76 15.99 2.60
N GLY A 128 0.33 15.25 2.78
CA GLY A 128 1.61 15.51 2.10
C GLY A 128 2.51 16.54 2.78
N ASN A 129 2.17 16.95 4.01
CA ASN A 129 3.01 17.83 4.83
C ASN A 129 4.29 17.10 5.31
N VAL A 130 4.17 15.78 5.51
CA VAL A 130 5.27 14.90 5.91
C VAL A 130 5.35 13.73 4.92
N GLY A 131 6.53 13.46 4.39
CA GLY A 131 6.74 12.33 3.50
C GLY A 131 6.53 10.99 4.22
N GLU A 132 5.89 10.05 3.51
CA GLU A 132 5.82 8.64 3.90
C GLU A 132 6.51 7.83 2.80
N PRO A 133 7.71 7.27 3.05
CA PRO A 133 8.45 6.56 2.02
C PRO A 133 7.72 5.28 1.59
N ILE A 134 7.72 5.02 0.28
CA ILE A 134 7.26 3.75 -0.27
C ILE A 134 8.48 2.85 -0.40
N GLU A 135 8.58 1.83 0.45
CA GLU A 135 9.68 0.87 0.35
C GLU A 135 9.48 -0.03 -0.88
N PRO A 136 10.46 -0.08 -1.81
CA PRO A 136 10.38 -0.99 -2.94
C PRO A 136 10.24 -2.42 -2.42
N PHE A 137 9.23 -3.13 -2.93
CA PHE A 137 9.13 -4.55 -2.66
C PHE A 137 10.31 -5.23 -3.35
N ARG A 138 11.20 -5.82 -2.56
CA ARG A 138 12.26 -6.68 -3.07
C ARG A 138 11.75 -8.10 -3.01
N GLU A 139 11.72 -8.77 -4.16
CA GLU A 139 11.51 -10.21 -4.18
C GLU A 139 12.51 -10.86 -3.24
N ALA A 140 12.05 -11.84 -2.46
CA ALA A 140 12.98 -12.67 -1.69
C ALA A 140 13.98 -13.26 -2.70
N GLU A 141 15.26 -13.12 -2.40
CA GLU A 141 16.32 -13.65 -3.25
C GLU A 141 16.03 -15.13 -3.50
N ILE A 142 16.03 -15.55 -4.77
CA ILE A 142 15.75 -16.94 -5.11
C ILE A 142 16.80 -17.76 -4.37
N VAL A 143 16.35 -18.68 -3.54
CA VAL A 143 17.23 -19.60 -2.81
C VAL A 143 17.94 -20.47 -3.85
N GLU A 144 19.21 -20.16 -4.12
CA GLU A 144 20.05 -20.86 -5.08
C GLU A 144 21.16 -21.63 -4.37
N VAL A 145 21.33 -22.90 -4.72
CA VAL A 145 22.49 -23.69 -4.35
C VAL A 145 23.17 -24.20 -5.62
N ARG A 146 24.48 -23.98 -5.72
CA ARG A 146 25.28 -24.40 -6.87
C ARG A 146 26.42 -25.31 -6.44
N ARG A 147 26.59 -26.43 -7.16
CA ARG A 147 27.75 -27.32 -7.02
C ARG A 147 28.53 -27.39 -8.32
N VAL A 148 29.81 -27.02 -8.26
CA VAL A 148 30.75 -27.19 -9.37
C VAL A 148 31.46 -28.54 -9.20
N PHE A 149 31.56 -29.31 -10.29
CA PHE A 149 32.26 -30.58 -10.35
C PHE A 149 33.56 -30.42 -11.15
N ALA A 150 34.61 -31.13 -10.74
CA ALA A 150 35.89 -31.12 -11.43
C ALA A 150 35.83 -31.82 -12.80
N GLU A 151 34.94 -32.80 -12.95
CA GLU A 151 34.71 -33.57 -14.17
C GLU A 151 33.22 -33.55 -14.53
N PRO A 152 32.86 -33.69 -15.83
CA PRO A 152 31.47 -33.80 -16.25
C PRO A 152 30.77 -35.00 -15.62
N ILE A 153 29.54 -34.81 -15.13
CA ILE A 153 28.65 -35.89 -14.69
C ILE A 153 27.51 -36.07 -15.70
N GLY A 154 27.19 -37.31 -16.05
CA GLY A 154 26.10 -37.61 -17.00
C GLY A 154 25.15 -38.74 -16.56
N ALA A 155 25.51 -39.51 -15.53
CA ALA A 155 24.65 -40.56 -14.99
C ALA A 155 23.49 -39.97 -14.18
N ALA A 156 22.26 -40.38 -14.50
CA ALA A 156 21.05 -39.86 -13.88
C ALA A 156 21.03 -40.06 -12.35
N GLU A 157 21.51 -41.22 -11.88
CA GLU A 157 21.57 -41.58 -10.46
C GLU A 157 22.54 -40.67 -9.69
N THR A 158 23.65 -40.28 -10.32
CA THR A 158 24.64 -39.36 -9.74
C THR A 158 24.06 -37.96 -9.63
N ILE A 159 23.39 -37.47 -10.69
CA ILE A 159 22.73 -36.17 -10.69
C ILE A 159 21.67 -36.11 -9.58
N ALA A 160 20.78 -37.11 -9.50
CA ALA A 160 19.72 -37.18 -8.49
C ALA A 160 20.28 -37.16 -7.06
N ARG A 161 21.36 -37.91 -6.80
CA ARG A 161 22.03 -37.94 -5.49
C ARG A 161 22.58 -36.58 -5.10
N TYR A 162 23.20 -35.86 -6.03
CA TYR A 162 23.76 -34.54 -5.75
C TYR A 162 22.68 -33.46 -5.61
N ILE A 163 21.58 -33.55 -6.37
CA ILE A 163 20.40 -32.69 -6.17
C ILE A 163 19.87 -32.86 -4.74
N ALA A 164 19.65 -34.09 -4.29
CA ALA A 164 19.17 -34.34 -2.93
C ALA A 164 20.12 -33.72 -1.87
N LYS A 165 21.43 -33.93 -2.00
CA LYS A 165 22.44 -33.40 -1.08
C LYS A 165 22.50 -31.88 -1.03
N ILE A 166 22.37 -31.20 -2.16
CA ILE A 166 22.45 -29.73 -2.19
C ILE A 166 21.14 -29.09 -1.74
N VAL A 167 20.00 -29.76 -1.96
CA VAL A 167 18.70 -29.31 -1.43
C VAL A 167 18.63 -29.46 0.09
N GLU A 168 19.19 -30.53 0.67
CA GLU A 168 19.28 -30.69 2.13
C GLU A 168 20.17 -29.64 2.82
N ALA A 169 21.06 -28.99 2.07
CA ALA A 169 21.97 -27.97 2.57
C ALA A 169 21.42 -26.53 2.44
N LEU A 170 20.25 -26.36 1.83
CA LEU A 170 19.46 -25.13 1.83
C LEU A 170 18.64 -25.02 3.11
#